data_AF-A0A967U9U8-F1
#
_entry.id   AF-A0A967U9U8-F1
#
_cell.length_a   1.000
_cell.length_b   1.000
_cell.length_c   1.000
_cell.angle_alpha   90.00
_cell.angle_beta   90.00
_cell.angle_gamma   90.00
#
_symmetry.space_group_name_H-M   'P 1'
#
loop_
_entity.id
_entity.type
_entity.pdbx_description
1 polymer ?
#
loop_
_entity_poly.entity_id
_entity_poly.type
_entity_poly.pdbx_seq_one_letter_code
_entity_poly.pdbx_strand_id
1 'polypeptide(L)'
;ASLRTSDPDIYAAGDVAAVDNPLLGARVRVEHWANALDGGPAAARSMLGQDVSYDRLPFFFTDQYDLGMEYVGHAPPGGYDRVVL
;
A
#
# COMPACT_ATOMS: atom_id res chain seq x y z
N ALA A 1 9.71 -3.94 -0.77
CA ALA A 1 9.87 -3.91 0.70
C ALA A 1 9.39 -5.21 1.33
N SER A 2 9.97 -5.64 2.46
CA SER A 2 9.64 -6.93 3.09
C SER A 2 8.66 -6.83 4.27
N LEU A 3 8.08 -5.65 4.54
CA LEU A 3 7.13 -5.41 5.64
C LEU A 3 7.67 -5.68 7.06
N ARG A 4 9.00 -5.84 7.20
CA ARG A 4 9.71 -5.93 8.47
C ARG A 4 9.97 -4.53 9.01
N THR A 5 9.86 -4.35 10.33
CA THR A 5 10.14 -3.07 10.99
C THR A 5 11.66 -2.90 11.22
N SER A 6 12.05 -1.90 12.01
CA SER A 6 13.44 -1.77 12.47
C SER A 6 13.87 -2.88 13.43
N ASP A 7 12.91 -3.53 14.10
CA ASP A 7 13.15 -4.73 14.88
C ASP A 7 13.01 -5.96 13.95
N PRO A 8 14.02 -6.85 13.90
CA PRO A 8 14.01 -7.98 12.97
C PRO A 8 12.89 -9.00 13.24
N ASP A 9 12.33 -9.03 14.46
CA ASP A 9 11.31 -9.97 14.88
C ASP A 9 9.88 -9.38 14.81
N ILE A 10 9.76 -8.08 14.47
CA ILE A 10 8.47 -7.37 14.40
C ILE A 10 8.15 -6.97 12.96
N TYR A 11 6.93 -7.28 12.52
CA TYR A 11 6.41 -7.01 11.18
C TYR A 11 5.12 -6.19 11.26
N ALA A 12 4.84 -5.39 10.23
CA ALA A 12 3.64 -4.57 10.14
C ALA A 12 2.94 -4.73 8.79
N ALA A 13 1.61 -4.84 8.81
CA ALA A 13 0.78 -4.95 7.62
C ALA A 13 -0.55 -4.19 7.80
N GLY A 14 -1.23 -3.89 6.69
CA GLY A 14 -2.48 -3.13 6.69
C GLY A 14 -2.27 -1.63 6.94
N ASP A 15 -3.32 -0.96 7.43
CA ASP A 15 -3.40 0.51 7.49
C ASP A 15 -2.34 1.18 8.37
N VAL A 16 -1.81 0.44 9.35
CA VAL A 16 -0.74 0.91 10.24
C VAL A 16 0.63 0.95 9.54
N ALA A 17 0.81 0.18 8.47
CA ALA A 17 2.11 0.01 7.83
C ALA A 17 2.42 1.15 6.86
N ALA A 18 3.47 1.90 7.17
CA ALA A 18 4.11 2.83 6.23
C ALA A 18 5.31 2.14 5.57
N VAL A 19 5.17 1.81 4.29
CA VAL A 19 6.08 0.94 3.52
C VAL A 19 6.91 1.75 2.53
N ASP A 20 8.21 1.47 2.45
CA ASP A 20 9.08 2.00 1.40
C ASP A 20 8.76 1.29 0.07
N ASN A 21 7.86 1.86 -0.72
CA ASN A 21 7.34 1.24 -1.93
C ASN A 21 8.36 1.36 -3.07
N PRO A 22 8.84 0.25 -3.64
CA PRO A 22 9.92 0.27 -4.65
C PRO A 22 9.47 0.86 -5.98
N LEU A 23 8.19 0.75 -6.37
CA LEU A 23 7.69 1.33 -7.62
C LEU A 23 7.49 2.85 -7.52
N LEU A 24 7.10 3.33 -6.33
CA LEU A 24 6.88 4.75 -6.09
C LEU A 24 8.16 5.49 -5.67
N GLY A 25 9.21 4.76 -5.26
CA GLY A 25 10.45 5.34 -4.74
C GLY A 25 10.24 6.16 -3.47
N ALA A 26 9.15 5.90 -2.73
CA ALA A 26 8.72 6.71 -1.60
C ALA A 26 8.10 5.86 -0.50
N ARG A 27 8.15 6.38 0.74
CA ARG A 27 7.46 5.78 1.88
C ARG A 27 5.99 6.18 1.87
N VAL A 28 5.10 5.19 1.79
CA VAL A 28 3.65 5.42 1.69
C VAL A 28 2.90 4.61 2.73
N ARG A 29 1.83 5.21 3.27
CA ARG A 29 0.85 4.55 4.13
C ARG A 29 -0.48 4.51 3.38
N VAL A 30 -1.08 3.33 3.27
CA VAL A 30 -2.27 3.10 2.43
C VAL A 30 -3.38 2.52 3.30
N GLU A 31 -4.54 3.18 3.33
CA GLU A 31 -5.69 2.83 4.19
C GLU A 31 -6.82 2.20 3.37
N HIS A 32 -6.50 1.16 2.61
CA HIS A 32 -7.43 0.57 1.65
C HIS A 32 -7.49 -0.95 1.78
N TRP A 33 -8.66 -1.50 1.46
CA TRP A 33 -8.93 -2.94 1.55
C TRP A 33 -7.88 -3.79 0.82
N ALA A 34 -7.47 -3.40 -0.38
CA ALA A 34 -6.47 -4.14 -1.15
C ALA A 34 -5.09 -4.15 -0.46
N ASN A 35 -4.70 -3.06 0.21
CA ASN A 35 -3.48 -3.02 1.01
C ASN A 35 -3.54 -4.01 2.18
N ALA A 36 -4.67 -4.05 2.91
CA ALA A 36 -4.84 -5.01 3.99
C ALA A 36 -4.85 -6.46 3.50
N LEU A 37 -5.53 -6.72 2.37
CA LEU A 37 -5.61 -8.05 1.75
C LEU A 37 -4.24 -8.56 1.29
N ASP A 38 -3.46 -7.75 0.59
CA ASP A 38 -2.17 -8.16 0.02
C ASP A 38 -1.03 -8.08 1.05
N GLY A 39 -1.09 -7.12 1.98
CA GLY A 39 -0.03 -6.85 2.95
C GLY A 39 0.13 -7.97 3.98
N GLY A 40 -0.97 -8.57 4.44
CA GLY A 40 -0.92 -9.67 5.41
C GLY A 40 -0.13 -10.90 4.91
N PRO A 41 -0.50 -11.48 3.75
CA PRO A 41 0.24 -12.59 3.15
C PRO A 41 1.71 -12.24 2.84
N ALA A 42 2.00 -11.02 2.39
CA ALA A 42 3.38 -10.59 2.15
C ALA A 42 4.21 -10.55 3.45
N ALA A 43 3.65 -10.02 4.54
CA ALA A 43 4.30 -10.01 5.84
C ALA A 43 4.54 -11.44 6.36
N ALA A 44 3.55 -12.34 6.20
CA ALA A 44 3.69 -13.73 6.59
C ALA A 44 4.80 -14.46 5.82
N ARG A 45 4.92 -14.26 4.50
CA ARG A 45 6.03 -14.82 3.71
C ARG A 45 7.39 -14.30 4.19
N SER A 46 7.46 -13.02 4.54
CA SER A 46 8.66 -12.40 5.10
C SER A 46 9.05 -13.02 6.46
N MET A 47 8.07 -13.23 7.35
CA MET A 47 8.27 -13.94 8.63
C MET A 47 8.80 -15.36 8.44
N LEU A 48 8.42 -16.03 7.34
CA LEU A 48 8.89 -17.37 6.98
C LEU A 48 10.27 -17.38 6.29
N GLY A 49 10.95 -16.23 6.22
CA GLY A 49 12.29 -16.11 5.62
C GLY A 49 12.30 -16.20 4.09
N GLN A 50 11.15 -16.00 3.43
CA GLN A 50 11.08 -15.96 1.97
C GLN A 50 11.54 -14.60 1.45
N ASP A 51 12.05 -14.58 0.21
CA ASP A 51 12.32 -13.33 -0.48
C ASP A 51 10.99 -12.68 -0.90
N VAL A 52 10.73 -11.46 -0.39
CA VAL A 52 9.46 -10.75 -0.57
C VAL A 52 9.73 -9.31 -1.01
N SER A 53 9.17 -8.96 -2.16
CA SER A 53 8.99 -7.57 -2.58
C SER A 53 7.51 -7.22 -2.55
N TYR A 54 7.09 -6.45 -1.54
CA TYR A 54 5.81 -5.75 -1.57
C TYR A 54 5.97 -4.50 -2.45
N ASP A 55 5.49 -4.61 -3.69
CA ASP A 55 5.61 -3.62 -4.78
C ASP A 55 4.25 -3.27 -5.41
N ARG A 56 3.16 -3.55 -4.71
CA ARG A 56 1.81 -3.19 -5.16
C ARG A 56 1.67 -1.67 -5.25
N LEU A 57 1.08 -1.18 -6.34
CA LEU A 57 0.59 0.19 -6.40
C LEU A 57 -0.68 0.30 -5.53
N PRO A 58 -0.89 1.44 -4.84
CA PRO A 58 -2.12 1.64 -4.09
C PRO A 58 -3.33 1.52 -5.02
N PHE A 59 -4.31 0.76 -4.58
CA PHE A 59 -5.58 0.60 -5.27
C PHE A 59 -6.72 0.80 -4.28
N PHE A 60 -7.76 1.50 -4.72
CA PHE A 60 -9.04 1.52 -4.05
C PHE A 60 -10.17 1.69 -5.05
N PHE A 61 -11.36 1.43 -4.56
CA PHE A 61 -12.60 1.73 -5.24
C PHE A 61 -13.56 2.39 -4.27
N THR A 62 -14.56 3.06 -4.82
CA THR A 62 -15.69 3.57 -4.07
C THR A 62 -16.94 3.45 -4.93
N ASP A 63 -18.02 3.00 -4.31
CA ASP A 63 -19.35 2.98 -4.90
C ASP A 63 -20.18 4.06 -4.22
N GLN A 64 -20.71 4.98 -5.02
CA GLN A 64 -21.59 6.05 -4.58
C GLN A 64 -22.88 6.00 -5.40
N TYR A 65 -23.93 5.43 -4.81
CA TYR A 65 -25.17 5.08 -5.52
C TYR A 65 -24.86 4.17 -6.73
N ASP A 66 -25.27 4.57 -7.93
CA ASP A 66 -25.08 3.81 -9.18
C ASP A 66 -23.72 4.08 -9.85
N LEU A 67 -22.86 4.91 -9.24
CA LEU A 67 -21.54 5.25 -9.76
C LEU A 67 -20.44 4.47 -9.03
N GLY A 68 -19.80 3.57 -9.75
CA GLY A 68 -18.54 2.93 -9.34
C GLY A 68 -17.33 3.71 -9.84
N MET A 69 -16.35 3.90 -8.96
CA MET A 69 -15.08 4.56 -9.27
C MET A 69 -13.92 3.71 -8.76
N GLU A 70 -12.92 3.52 -9.62
CA GLU A 70 -11.71 2.77 -9.31
C GLU A 70 -10.48 3.65 -9.52
N TYR A 71 -9.48 3.47 -8.67
CA TYR A 71 -8.25 4.22 -8.71
C TYR A 71 -7.04 3.31 -8.47
N VAL A 72 -6.03 3.43 -9.33
CA VAL A 72 -4.72 2.79 -9.19
C VAL A 72 -3.63 3.85 -9.24
N GLY A 73 -2.68 3.80 -8.30
CA GLY A 73 -1.49 4.63 -8.30
C GLY A 73 -1.36 5.49 -7.05
N HIS A 74 -0.62 6.59 -7.14
CA HIS A 74 -0.39 7.50 -6.01
C HIS A 74 -0.27 8.94 -6.51
N ALA A 75 -1.22 9.78 -6.12
CA ALA A 75 -1.27 11.20 -6.47
C ALA A 75 -1.10 12.03 -5.17
N PRO A 76 0.15 12.25 -4.71
CA PRO A 76 0.40 13.04 -3.51
C PRO A 76 0.00 14.51 -3.72
N PRO A 77 -0.18 15.31 -2.66
CA PRO A 77 -0.35 16.75 -2.78
C PRO A 77 0.73 17.38 -3.67
N GLY A 78 0.32 18.15 -4.68
CA GLY A 78 1.22 18.73 -5.68
C GLY A 78 1.63 17.80 -6.82
N GLY A 79 1.18 16.54 -6.82
CA GLY A 79 1.39 15.55 -7.89
C GLY A 79 0.34 15.58 -9.00
N TYR A 80 -0.50 16.61 -9.04
CA TYR A 80 -1.58 16.78 -10.02
C TYR A 80 -1.45 18.15 -10.69
N ASP A 81 -1.89 18.26 -11.96
CA ASP A 81 -1.85 19.52 -12.70
C ASP A 81 -2.98 20.47 -12.31
N ARG A 82 -4.16 19.93 -11.96
CA ARG A 82 -5.36 20.71 -11.69
C ARG A 82 -6.30 20.01 -10.71
N VAL A 83 -6.83 20.76 -9.75
CA VAL A 83 -7.99 20.38 -8.95
C VAL A 83 -9.21 21.09 -9.52
N VAL A 84 -10.30 20.34 -9.74
CA VAL A 84 -11.60 20.90 -10.11
C VAL A 84 -12.52 20.70 -8.92
N LEU A 85 -13.09 21.80 -8.42
CA LEU A 85 -14.06 21.82 -7.32
C LEU A 85 -15.47 22.01 -7.89
#